data_AF-A0A2E0URN2-F1
#
_entry.id   AF-A0A2E0URN2-F1
#
_cell.length_a   1.000
_cell.length_b   1.000
_cell.length_c   1.000
_cell.angle_alpha   90.00
_cell.angle_beta   90.00
_cell.angle_gamma   90.00
#
_symmetry.space_group_name_H-M   'P 1'
#
loop_
_entity.id
_entity.type
_entity.pdbx_description
1 polymer ?
#
loop_
_entity_poly.entity_id
_entity_poly.type
_entity_poly.pdbx_seq_one_letter_code
_entity_poly.pdbx_strand_id
1 'polypeptide(L)'
;MLHTYQEFLTKIKEVGVLSFYAQFLNGFPKLQDETMDSQWHTGNPETDPWIWKDQVTIDHKAAFGNILGGNKGFISEKMYPLFYAANRPEYSLEILYEDGKISKTVLDVYELFTDSKVLSTATIRRLLGKSAAGKAQIDSAIVLLQNNFFITICGNERKVSKAGKEYGWPANTYCKVEDWAGDWLADVHNLDKKEAQKQILIHCASIGKDLDLKKLAKLLFGKNL
;
A
#
# COMPACT_ATOMS: atom_id res chain seq x y z
N MET A 1 -17.77 -4.92 -15.07
CA MET A 1 -17.23 -3.57 -15.33
C MET A 1 -17.76 -2.63 -14.28
N LEU A 2 -16.87 -1.87 -13.66
CA LEU A 2 -17.12 -0.87 -12.63
C LEU A 2 -17.11 0.51 -13.29
N HIS A 3 -18.18 1.24 -13.09
CA HIS A 3 -18.43 2.55 -13.70
C HIS A 3 -18.31 3.68 -12.68
N THR A 4 -18.53 3.38 -11.40
CA THR A 4 -18.58 4.40 -10.33
C THR A 4 -17.69 4.05 -9.14
N TYR A 5 -17.34 5.07 -8.36
CA TYR A 5 -16.62 4.92 -7.10
C TYR A 5 -17.39 4.04 -6.11
N GLN A 6 -18.71 4.18 -6.04
CA GLN A 6 -19.56 3.38 -5.16
C GLN A 6 -19.58 1.89 -5.54
N GLU A 7 -19.57 1.57 -6.84
CA GLU A 7 -19.41 0.19 -7.33
C GLU A 7 -18.03 -0.37 -6.96
N PHE A 8 -16.98 0.44 -7.10
CA PHE A 8 -15.64 0.06 -6.65
C PHE A 8 -15.59 -0.22 -5.13
N LEU A 9 -16.19 0.63 -4.30
CA LEU A 9 -16.28 0.41 -2.85
C LEU A 9 -17.02 -0.90 -2.51
N THR A 10 -18.10 -1.18 -3.23
CA THR A 10 -18.84 -2.43 -3.09
C THR A 10 -17.98 -3.63 -3.45
N LYS A 11 -17.25 -3.54 -4.58
CA LYS A 11 -16.33 -4.58 -5.04
C LYS A 11 -15.23 -4.86 -4.03
N ILE A 12 -14.50 -3.84 -3.53
CA ILE A 12 -13.40 -4.07 -2.57
C ILE A 12 -13.90 -4.64 -1.24
N LYS A 13 -15.12 -4.26 -0.82
CA LYS A 13 -15.76 -4.86 0.36
C LYS A 13 -16.10 -6.33 0.15
N GLU A 14 -16.54 -6.70 -1.04
CA GLU A 14 -16.86 -8.08 -1.43
C GLU A 14 -15.60 -8.95 -1.55
N VAL A 15 -14.62 -8.52 -2.34
CA VAL A 15 -13.43 -9.34 -2.63
C VAL A 15 -12.34 -9.23 -1.58
N GLY A 16 -12.36 -8.18 -0.76
CA GLY A 16 -11.42 -7.94 0.33
C GLY A 16 -10.00 -7.53 -0.09
N VAL A 17 -9.51 -7.99 -1.24
CA VAL A 17 -8.21 -7.63 -1.80
C VAL A 17 -8.29 -7.53 -3.32
N LEU A 18 -7.67 -6.49 -3.88
CA LEU A 18 -7.72 -6.19 -5.31
C LEU A 18 -6.37 -5.62 -5.76
N SER A 19 -5.79 -6.14 -6.84
CA SER A 19 -4.59 -5.50 -7.41
C SER A 19 -4.98 -4.28 -8.25
N PHE A 20 -4.12 -3.26 -8.27
CA PHE A 20 -4.38 -2.05 -9.04
C PHE A 20 -4.18 -2.25 -10.55
N TYR A 21 -3.19 -3.04 -10.94
CA TYR A 21 -2.78 -3.21 -12.34
C TYR A 21 -2.93 -4.64 -12.85
N ALA A 22 -3.08 -4.77 -14.18
CA ALA A 22 -3.29 -6.04 -14.87
C ALA A 22 -2.14 -7.06 -14.68
N GLN A 23 -0.91 -6.56 -14.52
CA GLN A 23 0.34 -7.34 -14.53
C GLN A 23 0.67 -8.10 -13.23
N PHE A 24 -0.23 -8.14 -12.25
CA PHE A 24 0.04 -8.72 -10.93
C PHE A 24 0.21 -10.26 -10.95
N LEU A 25 -0.88 -11.00 -11.08
CA LEU A 25 -0.88 -12.46 -11.20
C LEU A 25 -2.14 -12.90 -11.96
N ASN A 26 -2.01 -13.86 -12.88
CA ASN A 26 -3.17 -14.39 -13.59
C ASN A 26 -4.17 -15.02 -12.63
N GLY A 27 -5.46 -14.79 -12.88
CA GLY A 27 -6.52 -15.29 -12.02
C GLY A 27 -6.81 -14.46 -10.77
N PHE A 28 -5.95 -13.50 -10.42
CA PHE A 28 -6.16 -12.63 -9.27
C PHE A 28 -7.10 -11.45 -9.64
N PRO A 29 -8.02 -11.02 -8.76
CA PRO A 29 -8.88 -9.86 -9.02
C PRO A 29 -8.07 -8.56 -9.23
N LYS A 30 -8.43 -7.79 -10.26
CA LYS A 30 -7.70 -6.59 -10.69
C LYS A 30 -8.65 -5.45 -11.03
N LEU A 31 -8.35 -4.24 -10.56
CA LEU A 31 -9.17 -3.07 -10.86
C LEU A 31 -9.16 -2.73 -12.34
N GLN A 32 -7.99 -2.84 -12.98
CA GLN A 32 -7.83 -2.55 -14.40
C GLN A 32 -8.66 -3.49 -15.30
N ASP A 33 -8.76 -4.78 -14.97
CA ASP A 33 -9.58 -5.74 -15.73
C ASP A 33 -11.09 -5.49 -15.55
N GLU A 34 -11.46 -4.75 -14.51
CA GLU A 34 -12.84 -4.44 -14.14
C GLU A 34 -13.25 -3.03 -14.57
N THR A 35 -12.38 -2.23 -15.21
CA THR A 35 -12.66 -0.83 -15.61
C THR A 35 -12.26 -0.59 -17.07
N MET A 36 -12.91 0.35 -17.75
CA MET A 36 -12.56 0.69 -19.13
C MET A 36 -11.35 1.63 -19.14
N ASP A 37 -10.42 1.45 -20.07
CA ASP A 37 -9.23 2.31 -20.21
C ASP A 37 -9.60 3.80 -20.33
N SER A 38 -10.72 4.12 -20.98
CA SER A 38 -11.22 5.50 -21.15
C SER A 38 -11.65 6.20 -19.86
N GLN A 39 -11.82 5.47 -18.75
CA GLN A 39 -12.18 6.03 -17.46
C GLN A 39 -10.96 6.61 -16.72
N TRP A 40 -9.76 6.12 -17.02
CA TRP A 40 -8.54 6.42 -16.28
C TRP A 40 -7.98 7.80 -16.61
N HIS A 41 -7.49 8.50 -15.59
CA HIS A 41 -6.82 9.80 -15.70
C HIS A 41 -7.71 10.93 -16.26
N THR A 42 -9.02 10.79 -16.14
CA THR A 42 -10.01 11.82 -16.53
C THR A 42 -10.16 12.91 -15.46
N GLY A 43 -9.76 12.63 -14.23
CA GLY A 43 -9.89 13.54 -13.08
C GLY A 43 -11.30 13.59 -12.49
N ASN A 44 -12.26 12.82 -13.00
CA ASN A 44 -13.60 12.75 -12.45
C ASN A 44 -13.64 11.78 -11.23
N PRO A 45 -13.83 12.27 -9.99
CA PRO A 45 -13.81 11.41 -8.81
C PRO A 45 -14.86 10.31 -8.82
N GLU A 46 -15.99 10.52 -9.53
CA GLU A 46 -17.05 9.52 -9.61
C GLU A 46 -16.65 8.34 -10.49
N THR A 47 -15.94 8.58 -11.59
CA THR A 47 -15.74 7.57 -12.64
C THR A 47 -14.30 7.15 -12.87
N ASP A 48 -13.31 7.87 -12.33
CA ASP A 48 -11.88 7.67 -12.60
C ASP A 48 -11.18 6.76 -11.57
N PRO A 49 -10.77 5.53 -11.97
CA PRO A 49 -10.05 4.60 -11.10
C PRO A 49 -8.72 5.13 -10.57
N TRP A 50 -8.09 6.06 -11.29
CA TRP A 50 -6.87 6.72 -10.82
C TRP A 50 -7.13 7.59 -9.60
N ILE A 51 -8.31 8.22 -9.52
CA ILE A 51 -8.70 9.06 -8.38
C ILE A 51 -9.21 8.21 -7.21
N TRP A 52 -9.90 7.09 -7.50
CA TRP A 52 -10.42 6.18 -6.48
C TRP A 52 -9.35 5.69 -5.51
N LYS A 53 -8.10 5.51 -5.97
CA LYS A 53 -6.98 5.09 -5.11
C LYS A 53 -6.67 6.05 -3.97
N ASP A 54 -6.85 7.35 -4.21
CA ASP A 54 -6.61 8.39 -3.23
C ASP A 54 -7.86 8.56 -2.36
N GLN A 55 -9.03 8.61 -3.01
CA GLN A 55 -10.32 8.78 -2.34
C GLN A 55 -10.59 7.68 -1.32
N VAL A 56 -10.34 6.41 -1.67
CA VAL A 56 -10.59 5.26 -0.77
C VAL A 56 -9.75 5.26 0.50
N THR A 57 -8.54 5.83 0.39
CA THR A 57 -7.61 5.99 1.51
C THR A 57 -8.04 7.15 2.41
N ILE A 58 -8.50 8.26 1.81
CA ILE A 58 -9.02 9.44 2.53
C ILE A 58 -10.33 9.09 3.25
N ASP A 59 -11.23 8.37 2.59
CA ASP A 59 -12.52 7.95 3.15
C ASP A 59 -12.36 6.82 4.19
N HIS A 60 -11.14 6.33 4.40
CA HIS A 60 -10.82 5.24 5.32
C HIS A 60 -11.70 4.00 5.06
N LYS A 61 -11.82 3.60 3.79
CA LYS A 61 -12.62 2.43 3.37
C LYS A 61 -11.79 1.22 2.96
N ALA A 62 -10.59 1.46 2.46
CA ALA A 62 -9.59 0.44 2.16
C ALA A 62 -8.22 1.09 2.15
N ALA A 63 -7.19 0.32 2.50
CA ALA A 63 -5.82 0.76 2.31
C ALA A 63 -5.44 0.63 0.84
N PHE A 64 -4.63 1.57 0.34
CA PHE A 64 -3.99 1.49 -0.95
C PHE A 64 -2.48 1.70 -0.79
N GLY A 65 -1.67 1.00 -1.58
CA GLY A 65 -0.22 1.17 -1.56
C GLY A 65 0.54 -0.01 -2.13
N ASN A 66 1.85 -0.04 -1.94
CA ASN A 66 2.71 -1.17 -2.33
C ASN A 66 2.62 -2.33 -1.32
N ILE A 67 1.39 -2.73 -0.98
CA ILE A 67 1.04 -3.61 0.15
C ILE A 67 0.73 -5.05 -0.29
N LEU A 68 0.86 -5.37 -1.59
CA LEU A 68 0.71 -6.72 -2.14
C LEU A 68 2.05 -7.26 -2.63
N GLY A 69 2.96 -7.60 -1.71
CA GLY A 69 4.30 -8.09 -2.10
C GLY A 69 5.16 -7.02 -2.78
N GLY A 70 4.97 -5.75 -2.41
CA GLY A 70 5.58 -4.58 -3.03
C GLY A 70 4.86 -4.06 -4.27
N ASN A 71 3.74 -4.69 -4.67
CA ASN A 71 2.91 -4.23 -5.78
C ASN A 71 1.75 -3.36 -5.29
N LYS A 72 1.27 -2.48 -6.17
CA LYS A 72 0.11 -1.64 -5.89
C LYS A 72 -1.18 -2.47 -5.81
N GLY A 73 -1.94 -2.23 -4.76
CA GLY A 73 -3.26 -2.83 -4.60
C GLY A 73 -4.00 -2.27 -3.41
N PHE A 74 -5.18 -2.82 -3.21
CA PHE A 74 -6.15 -2.46 -2.20
C PHE A 74 -6.35 -3.60 -1.22
N ILE A 75 -6.50 -3.26 0.06
CA ILE A 75 -6.87 -4.20 1.12
C ILE A 75 -8.00 -3.57 1.91
N SER A 76 -9.14 -4.27 1.99
CA SER A 76 -10.29 -3.81 2.76
C SER A 76 -10.00 -3.81 4.26
N GLU A 77 -10.74 -3.01 5.01
CA GLU A 77 -10.74 -2.99 6.48
C GLU A 77 -10.73 -4.40 7.10
N LYS A 78 -11.62 -5.29 6.63
CA LYS A 78 -11.75 -6.65 7.17
C LYS A 78 -10.51 -7.53 6.93
N MET A 79 -9.83 -7.35 5.80
CA MET A 79 -8.66 -8.15 5.44
C MET A 79 -7.35 -7.54 5.96
N TYR A 80 -7.34 -6.24 6.28
CA TYR A 80 -6.14 -5.51 6.65
C TYR A 80 -5.37 -6.13 7.83
N PRO A 81 -6.00 -6.57 8.93
CA PRO A 81 -5.29 -7.12 10.08
C PRO A 81 -4.54 -8.42 9.76
N LEU A 82 -5.12 -9.25 8.88
CA LEU A 82 -4.48 -10.47 8.41
C LEU A 82 -3.22 -10.13 7.60
N PHE A 83 -3.31 -9.17 6.68
CA PHE A 83 -2.16 -8.75 5.89
C PHE A 83 -1.08 -8.10 6.75
N TYR A 84 -1.46 -7.27 7.72
CA TYR A 84 -0.53 -6.70 8.68
C TYR A 84 0.20 -7.82 9.45
N ALA A 85 -0.52 -8.75 10.08
CA ALA A 85 0.07 -9.85 10.85
C ALA A 85 0.96 -10.77 9.97
N ALA A 86 0.56 -11.01 8.72
CA ALA A 86 1.30 -11.86 7.78
C ALA A 86 2.62 -11.25 7.31
N ASN A 87 2.74 -9.93 7.26
CA ASN A 87 3.85 -9.22 6.61
C ASN A 87 4.71 -8.38 7.56
N ARG A 88 4.21 -7.99 8.74
CA ARG A 88 5.00 -7.24 9.71
C ARG A 88 6.19 -8.10 10.21
N PRO A 89 7.40 -7.52 10.29
CA PRO A 89 8.54 -8.19 10.88
C PRO A 89 8.39 -8.37 12.39
N GLU A 90 9.02 -9.40 12.94
CA GLU A 90 9.02 -9.67 14.38
C GLU A 90 9.91 -8.70 15.17
N TYR A 91 10.90 -8.12 14.49
CA TYR A 91 11.90 -7.22 15.07
C TYR A 91 11.69 -5.78 14.63
N SER A 92 12.18 -4.85 15.46
CA SER A 92 12.20 -3.43 15.10
C SER A 92 13.18 -3.16 13.97
N LEU A 93 13.03 -2.01 13.29
CA LEU A 93 13.91 -1.65 12.18
C LEU A 93 15.36 -1.40 12.64
N GLU A 94 15.56 -0.99 13.89
CA GLU A 94 16.89 -0.81 14.49
C GLU A 94 17.61 -2.15 14.57
N ILE A 95 16.95 -3.19 15.11
CA ILE A 95 17.50 -4.56 15.19
C ILE A 95 17.77 -5.11 13.79
N LEU A 96 16.81 -4.95 12.85
CA LEU A 96 16.99 -5.39 11.47
C LEU A 96 18.17 -4.69 10.78
N TYR A 97 18.46 -3.45 11.13
CA TYR A 97 19.62 -2.72 10.61
C TYR A 97 20.92 -3.22 11.22
N GLU A 98 20.97 -3.40 12.54
CA GLU A 98 22.14 -3.94 13.26
C GLU A 98 22.52 -5.34 12.75
N ASP A 99 21.53 -6.17 12.43
CA ASP A 99 21.69 -7.50 11.85
C ASP A 99 22.00 -7.49 10.34
N GLY A 100 22.12 -6.31 9.73
CA GLY A 100 22.43 -6.15 8.30
C GLY A 100 21.32 -6.61 7.34
N LYS A 101 20.08 -6.75 7.83
CA LYS A 101 18.91 -7.16 7.02
C LYS A 101 18.33 -6.02 6.19
N ILE A 102 18.50 -4.78 6.65
CA ILE A 102 18.11 -3.57 5.91
C ILE A 102 19.29 -2.62 5.75
N SER A 103 19.19 -1.73 4.76
CA SER A 103 20.18 -0.67 4.59
C SER A 103 19.92 0.51 5.53
N LYS A 104 20.96 1.32 5.80
CA LYS A 104 20.79 2.57 6.57
C LYS A 104 19.76 3.51 5.92
N THR A 105 19.60 3.49 4.60
CA THR A 105 18.57 4.31 3.92
C THR A 105 17.15 3.89 4.29
N VAL A 106 16.89 2.61 4.55
CA VAL A 106 15.56 2.16 5.01
C VAL A 106 15.28 2.70 6.40
N LEU A 107 16.24 2.58 7.31
CA LEU A 107 16.15 3.12 8.67
C LEU A 107 15.98 4.65 8.65
N ASP A 108 16.83 5.36 7.90
CA ASP A 108 16.78 6.83 7.75
C ASP A 108 15.41 7.31 7.25
N VAL A 109 14.79 6.59 6.30
CA VAL A 109 13.46 6.94 5.79
C VAL A 109 12.40 6.73 6.86
N TYR A 110 12.45 5.63 7.60
CA TYR A 110 11.47 5.34 8.66
C TYR A 110 11.57 6.34 9.83
N GLU A 111 12.79 6.71 10.23
CA GLU A 111 13.07 7.68 11.29
C GLU A 111 12.50 9.09 10.99
N LEU A 112 12.20 9.42 9.73
CA LEU A 112 11.54 10.68 9.40
C LEU A 112 10.07 10.75 9.86
N PHE A 113 9.42 9.61 10.11
CA PHE A 113 8.01 9.53 10.51
C PHE A 113 7.84 9.57 12.04
N THR A 114 8.81 10.07 12.80
CA THR A 114 8.61 10.39 14.23
C THR A 114 7.55 11.48 14.39
N ASP A 115 6.92 11.54 15.56
CA ASP A 115 5.93 12.56 15.92
C ASP A 115 4.72 12.61 14.97
N SER A 116 4.32 11.45 14.44
CA SER A 116 3.19 11.26 13.51
C SER A 116 3.25 12.18 12.27
N LYS A 117 4.45 12.45 11.77
CA LYS A 117 4.66 13.23 10.55
C LYS A 117 4.04 12.54 9.33
N VAL A 118 3.40 13.34 8.50
CA VAL A 118 2.90 12.95 7.16
C VAL A 118 3.84 13.51 6.10
N LEU A 119 4.41 12.65 5.26
CA LEU A 119 5.45 13.03 4.30
C LEU A 119 5.20 12.47 2.91
N SER A 120 5.42 13.26 1.86
CA SER A 120 5.50 12.76 0.49
C SER A 120 6.89 12.23 0.13
N THR A 121 6.98 11.46 -0.96
CA THR A 121 8.26 11.04 -1.54
C THR A 121 9.16 12.25 -1.87
N ALA A 122 8.59 13.37 -2.32
CA ALA A 122 9.37 14.57 -2.63
C ALA A 122 9.97 15.19 -1.36
N THR A 123 9.19 15.26 -0.28
CA THR A 123 9.65 15.76 1.02
C THR A 123 10.71 14.84 1.63
N ILE A 124 10.52 13.51 1.60
CA ILE A 124 11.50 12.53 2.09
C ILE A 124 12.85 12.70 1.35
N ARG A 125 12.81 12.76 0.01
CA ARG A 125 14.03 12.95 -0.80
C ARG A 125 14.74 14.27 -0.50
N ARG A 126 13.99 15.34 -0.21
CA ARG A 126 14.55 16.64 0.17
C ARG A 126 15.22 16.57 1.54
N LEU A 127 14.57 15.97 2.53
CA LEU A 127 15.08 15.86 3.91
C LEU A 127 16.36 15.03 3.99
N LEU A 128 16.45 13.95 3.21
CA LEU A 128 17.64 13.07 3.21
C LEU A 128 18.79 13.57 2.32
N GLY A 129 18.58 14.64 1.54
CA GLY A 129 19.65 15.32 0.79
C GLY A 129 20.43 14.45 -0.20
N LYS A 130 19.86 13.36 -0.72
CA LYS A 130 20.60 12.36 -1.50
C LYS A 130 20.76 12.71 -3.00
N SER A 131 21.85 12.20 -3.60
CA SER A 131 22.11 12.20 -5.05
C SER A 131 21.05 11.40 -5.83
N ALA A 132 21.10 11.41 -7.17
CA ALA A 132 20.15 10.66 -8.00
C ALA A 132 20.11 9.15 -7.67
N ALA A 133 21.27 8.52 -7.45
CA ALA A 133 21.34 7.12 -7.02
C ALA A 133 20.67 6.91 -5.65
N GLY A 134 20.87 7.83 -4.71
CA GLY A 134 20.20 7.76 -3.41
C GLY A 134 18.69 8.01 -3.48
N LYS A 135 18.17 8.74 -4.49
CA LYS A 135 16.72 8.86 -4.71
C LYS A 135 16.08 7.51 -5.07
N ALA A 136 16.73 6.70 -5.89
CA ALA A 136 16.23 5.35 -6.21
C ALA A 136 16.25 4.42 -4.99
N GLN A 137 17.26 4.56 -4.12
CA GLN A 137 17.31 3.83 -2.84
C GLN A 137 16.19 4.26 -1.89
N ILE A 138 15.86 5.56 -1.83
CA ILE A 138 14.72 6.08 -1.06
C ILE A 138 13.40 5.50 -1.58
N ASP A 139 13.21 5.46 -2.89
CA ASP A 139 11.98 4.92 -3.48
C ASP A 139 11.81 3.43 -3.16
N SER A 140 12.92 2.69 -3.23
CA SER A 140 12.96 1.27 -2.86
C SER A 140 12.68 1.08 -1.37
N ALA A 141 13.22 1.95 -0.50
CA ALA A 141 12.95 1.94 0.93
C ALA A 141 11.46 2.20 1.23
N ILE A 142 10.84 3.17 0.56
CA ILE A 142 9.40 3.46 0.72
C ILE A 142 8.54 2.26 0.30
N VAL A 143 8.91 1.55 -0.76
CA VAL A 143 8.22 0.31 -1.19
C VAL A 143 8.41 -0.79 -0.13
N LEU A 144 9.64 -0.99 0.35
CA LEU A 144 9.94 -2.01 1.36
C LEU A 144 9.18 -1.76 2.67
N LEU A 145 9.15 -0.51 3.14
CA LEU A 145 8.43 -0.12 4.36
C LEU A 145 6.92 -0.30 4.22
N GLN A 146 6.34 -0.01 3.06
CA GLN A 146 4.93 -0.31 2.78
C GLN A 146 4.65 -1.81 2.75
N ASN A 147 5.49 -2.58 2.05
CA ASN A 147 5.31 -4.02 1.93
C ASN A 147 5.37 -4.74 3.29
N ASN A 148 6.13 -4.20 4.23
CA ASN A 148 6.28 -4.73 5.59
C ASN A 148 5.40 -3.99 6.61
N PHE A 149 4.43 -3.19 6.16
CA PHE A 149 3.43 -2.53 7.00
C PHE A 149 4.02 -1.64 8.12
N PHE A 150 5.14 -0.95 7.84
CA PHE A 150 5.66 0.10 8.72
C PHE A 150 5.05 1.47 8.39
N ILE A 151 4.83 1.74 7.11
CA ILE A 151 4.18 2.97 6.63
C ILE A 151 3.08 2.63 5.64
N THR A 152 2.08 3.50 5.53
CA THR A 152 0.99 3.38 4.54
C THR A 152 0.78 4.71 3.83
N ILE A 153 0.13 4.67 2.67
CA ILE A 153 -0.43 5.90 2.10
C ILE A 153 -1.55 6.36 3.03
N CYS A 154 -1.55 7.65 3.37
CA CYS A 154 -2.52 8.24 4.29
C CYS A 154 -3.14 9.54 3.74
N GLY A 155 -2.90 9.84 2.46
CA GLY A 155 -3.41 11.03 1.81
C GLY A 155 -2.59 11.41 0.59
N ASN A 156 -2.71 12.68 0.19
CA ASN A 156 -1.92 13.26 -0.87
C ASN A 156 -1.59 14.74 -0.60
N GLU A 157 -0.55 15.23 -1.27
CA GLU A 157 -0.21 16.65 -1.31
C GLU A 157 -0.02 17.10 -2.77
N ARG A 158 -0.35 18.37 -3.05
CA ARG A 158 -0.07 19.00 -4.34
C ARG A 158 1.05 20.01 -4.20
N LYS A 159 1.78 20.24 -5.29
CA LYS A 159 2.76 21.31 -5.32
C LYS A 159 2.03 22.65 -5.25
N VAL A 160 2.57 23.56 -4.46
CA VAL A 160 2.05 24.91 -4.33
C VAL A 160 2.99 25.88 -5.05
N SER A 161 2.45 26.71 -5.92
CA SER A 161 3.20 27.75 -6.63
C SER A 161 3.58 28.90 -5.67
N LYS A 162 4.49 29.79 -6.09
CA LYS A 162 4.81 31.00 -5.31
C LYS A 162 3.58 31.88 -5.02
N ALA A 163 2.53 31.76 -5.82
CA ALA A 163 1.26 32.47 -5.66
C ALA A 163 0.23 31.72 -4.80
N GLY A 164 0.63 30.63 -4.11
CA GLY A 164 -0.27 29.86 -3.24
C GLY A 164 -1.22 28.91 -3.97
N LYS A 165 -1.15 28.81 -5.30
CA LYS A 165 -2.02 27.92 -6.10
C LYS A 165 -1.43 26.53 -6.23
N GLU A 166 -2.25 25.51 -5.96
CA GLU A 166 -1.91 24.11 -6.20
C GLU A 166 -1.77 23.81 -7.70
N TYR A 167 -0.81 22.95 -8.05
CA TYR A 167 -0.60 22.49 -9.43
C TYR A 167 0.02 21.10 -9.49
N GLY A 168 -0.09 20.47 -10.66
CA GLY A 168 0.37 19.10 -10.90
C GLY A 168 -0.56 18.04 -10.31
N TRP A 169 -0.22 16.78 -10.58
CA TRP A 169 -0.93 15.65 -10.00
C TRP A 169 -0.66 15.53 -8.49
N PRO A 170 -1.66 15.13 -7.69
CA PRO A 170 -1.47 14.86 -6.27
C PRO A 170 -0.42 13.75 -6.10
N ALA A 171 0.56 13.99 -5.23
CA ALA A 171 1.55 13.02 -4.84
C ALA A 171 1.11 12.36 -3.54
N ASN A 172 1.22 11.03 -3.45
CA ASN A 172 0.87 10.31 -2.23
C ASN A 172 1.73 10.80 -1.05
N THR A 173 1.09 10.95 0.10
CA THR A 173 1.74 11.13 1.39
C THR A 173 1.66 9.84 2.20
N TYR A 174 2.61 9.66 3.09
CA TYR A 174 2.75 8.48 3.93
C TYR A 174 2.78 8.88 5.41
N CYS A 175 2.32 7.98 6.27
CA CYS A 175 2.52 8.02 7.71
C CYS A 175 2.72 6.59 8.23
N LYS A 176 2.94 6.43 9.54
CA LYS A 176 3.03 5.10 10.15
C LYS A 176 1.70 4.36 10.04
N VAL A 177 1.77 3.04 9.88
CA VAL A 177 0.57 2.22 9.78
C VAL A 177 -0.28 2.33 11.05
N GLU A 178 0.35 2.37 12.22
CA GLU A 178 -0.34 2.49 13.51
C GLU A 178 -1.14 3.79 13.63
N ASP A 179 -0.63 4.90 13.07
CA ASP A 179 -1.30 6.20 13.08
C ASP A 179 -2.54 6.22 12.18
N TRP A 180 -2.52 5.50 11.04
CA TRP A 180 -3.62 5.52 10.07
C TRP A 180 -4.62 4.39 10.27
N ALA A 181 -4.14 3.15 10.47
CA ALA A 181 -5.00 1.98 10.56
C ALA A 181 -5.78 1.94 11.88
N GLY A 182 -5.20 2.47 12.97
CA GLY A 182 -5.86 2.65 14.26
C GLY A 182 -6.69 1.43 14.68
N ASP A 183 -8.00 1.62 14.78
CA ASP A 183 -8.98 0.61 15.22
C ASP A 183 -8.98 -0.67 14.39
N TRP A 184 -8.54 -0.63 13.12
CA TRP A 184 -8.44 -1.85 12.31
C TRP A 184 -7.49 -2.87 12.95
N LEU A 185 -6.48 -2.41 13.70
CA LEU A 185 -5.47 -3.26 14.31
C LEU A 185 -5.77 -3.66 15.76
N ALA A 186 -6.96 -3.35 16.29
CA ALA A 186 -7.29 -3.56 17.71
C ALA A 186 -7.00 -5.01 18.19
N ASP A 187 -7.36 -6.01 17.39
CA ASP A 187 -7.22 -7.44 17.72
C ASP A 187 -6.01 -8.12 17.06
N VAL A 188 -5.11 -7.35 16.44
CA VAL A 188 -4.04 -7.93 15.61
C VAL A 188 -3.05 -8.79 16.39
N HIS A 189 -2.89 -8.53 17.68
CA HIS A 189 -2.02 -9.28 18.59
C HIS A 189 -2.47 -10.74 18.80
N ASN A 190 -3.73 -11.07 18.47
CA ASN A 190 -4.26 -12.42 18.54
C ASN A 190 -4.00 -13.24 17.26
N LEU A 191 -3.41 -12.63 16.23
CA LEU A 191 -3.20 -13.27 14.93
C LEU A 191 -1.78 -13.82 14.82
N ASP A 192 -1.66 -15.13 14.67
CA ASP A 192 -0.41 -15.78 14.28
C ASP A 192 -0.08 -15.48 12.81
N LYS A 193 1.21 -15.18 12.54
CA LYS A 193 1.70 -14.83 11.20
C LYS A 193 1.44 -15.93 10.17
N LYS A 194 1.69 -17.20 10.49
CA LYS A 194 1.53 -18.31 9.54
C LYS A 194 0.05 -18.61 9.30
N GLU A 195 -0.77 -18.53 10.33
CA GLU A 195 -2.21 -18.70 10.20
C GLU A 195 -2.83 -17.55 9.38
N ALA A 196 -2.38 -16.30 9.58
CA ALA A 196 -2.81 -15.16 8.77
C ALA A 196 -2.44 -15.35 7.29
N GLN A 197 -1.21 -15.78 6.99
CA GLN A 197 -0.78 -16.10 5.63
C GLN A 197 -1.67 -17.19 4.98
N LYS A 198 -1.98 -18.25 5.73
CA LYS A 198 -2.86 -19.33 5.27
C LYS A 198 -4.28 -18.81 4.98
N GLN A 199 -4.86 -18.01 5.87
CA GLN A 199 -6.19 -17.43 5.68
C GLN A 199 -6.25 -16.51 4.47
N ILE A 200 -5.21 -15.68 4.25
CA ILE A 200 -5.10 -14.85 3.04
C ILE A 200 -5.10 -15.73 1.79
N LEU A 201 -4.32 -16.81 1.76
CA LEU A 201 -4.25 -17.68 0.59
C LEU A 201 -5.57 -18.41 0.32
N ILE A 202 -6.25 -18.90 1.36
CA ILE A 202 -7.59 -19.51 1.25
C ILE A 202 -8.59 -18.48 0.70
N HIS A 203 -8.59 -17.26 1.24
CA HIS A 203 -9.47 -16.19 0.78
C HIS A 203 -9.18 -15.83 -0.69
N CYS A 204 -7.91 -15.63 -1.05
CA CYS A 204 -7.50 -15.36 -2.43
C CYS A 204 -7.89 -16.49 -3.40
N ALA A 205 -7.82 -17.75 -2.96
CA ALA A 205 -8.26 -18.89 -3.77
C ALA A 205 -9.78 -18.87 -4.04
N SER A 206 -10.57 -18.34 -3.10
CA SER A 206 -12.03 -18.28 -3.23
C SER A 206 -12.53 -17.17 -4.16
N ILE A 207 -11.77 -16.08 -4.28
CA ILE A 207 -12.12 -14.92 -5.13
C ILE A 207 -11.41 -14.95 -6.49
N GLY A 208 -10.31 -15.71 -6.61
CA GLY A 208 -9.52 -15.84 -7.82
C GLY A 208 -10.00 -16.98 -8.72
N LYS A 209 -9.56 -16.97 -9.97
CA LYS A 209 -9.87 -18.01 -10.97
C LYS A 209 -8.59 -18.67 -11.46
N ASP A 210 -8.46 -19.99 -11.34
CA ASP A 210 -7.28 -20.75 -11.79
C ASP A 210 -5.95 -20.21 -11.22
N LEU A 211 -6.01 -19.74 -9.97
CA LEU A 211 -4.92 -19.01 -9.32
C LEU A 211 -3.79 -19.96 -8.89
N ASP A 212 -2.55 -19.66 -9.30
CA ASP A 212 -1.36 -20.38 -8.83
C ASP A 212 -1.01 -19.91 -7.40
N LEU A 213 -1.50 -20.64 -6.40
CA LEU A 213 -1.32 -20.29 -4.99
C LEU A 213 0.15 -20.33 -4.53
N LYS A 214 1.00 -21.14 -5.17
CA LYS A 214 2.44 -21.16 -4.85
C LYS A 214 3.11 -19.87 -5.31
N LYS A 215 2.78 -19.41 -6.53
CA LYS A 215 3.25 -18.10 -7.02
C LYS A 215 2.68 -16.96 -6.20
N LEU A 216 1.40 -17.00 -5.83
CA LEU A 216 0.80 -15.98 -4.98
C LEU A 216 1.50 -15.91 -3.62
N ALA A 217 1.70 -17.04 -2.94
CA ALA A 217 2.38 -17.07 -1.64
C ALA A 217 3.80 -16.50 -1.72
N LYS A 218 4.57 -16.88 -2.74
CA LYS A 218 5.90 -16.31 -2.98
C LYS A 218 5.86 -14.82 -3.26
N LEU A 219 4.86 -14.36 -4.00
CA LEU A 219 4.71 -12.96 -4.35
C LEU A 219 4.35 -12.13 -3.12
N LEU A 220 3.34 -12.54 -2.36
CA LEU A 220 2.85 -11.79 -1.19
C LEU A 220 3.83 -11.84 -0.02
N PHE A 221 4.48 -12.99 0.24
CA PHE A 221 5.22 -13.22 1.49
C PHE A 221 6.71 -13.49 1.30
N GLY A 222 7.18 -13.71 0.07
CA GLY A 222 8.56 -14.15 -0.20
C GLY A 222 9.62 -13.04 -0.20
N LYS A 223 9.23 -11.77 -0.03
CA LYS A 223 10.13 -10.60 -0.03
C LYS A 223 10.04 -9.79 1.28
N ASN A 224 9.47 -10.36 2.33
CA ASN A 224 9.30 -9.67 3.60
C ASN A 224 10.59 -9.76 4.44
N LEU A 225 10.75 -8.80 5.34
CA LEU A 225 11.85 -8.71 6.29
C LEU A 225 11.67 -9.68 7.47
#